data_AF-R8BHU9-F1
#
_entry.id   AF-R8BHU9-F1
#
_cell.length_a   1.000
_cell.length_b   1.000
_cell.length_c   1.000
_cell.angle_alpha   90.00
_cell.angle_beta   90.00
_cell.angle_gamma   90.00
#
_symmetry.space_group_name_H-M   'P 1'
#
loop_
_entity.id
_entity.type
_entity.pdbx_description
1 polymer ?
#
loop_
_entity_poly.entity_id
_entity_poly.type
_entity_poly.pdbx_seq_one_letter_code
_entity_poly.pdbx_strand_id
1 'polypeptide(L)'
;MTADGPAQIQPLNPYVRQEAETIAWTEGVETVVCSEGGINIGFINDGDYIKVKGVAFGDGATSFHARVASATNGGAIELRLDAGDGTVIGTYIVPSTGGWQTWITVDCPVTGAIDTHNLFFRFVGNGTNYLFNFDWWEFDNSSEK
;
A
#
# COMPACT_ATOMS: atom_id res chain seq x y z
N MET A 1 12.92 -15.01 -22.17
CA MET A 1 12.23 -14.90 -20.86
C MET A 1 11.24 -13.75 -20.95
N THR A 2 10.03 -13.88 -20.42
CA THR A 2 9.05 -12.78 -20.35
C THR A 2 9.19 -12.07 -19.00
N ALA A 3 8.74 -10.80 -18.92
CA ALA A 3 8.76 -10.02 -17.69
C ALA A 3 7.65 -10.42 -16.69
N ASP A 4 6.65 -11.18 -17.14
CA ASP A 4 5.43 -11.48 -16.37
C ASP A 4 5.60 -12.56 -15.30
N GLY A 5 6.70 -13.31 -15.36
CA GLY A 5 6.95 -14.44 -14.48
C GLY A 5 5.92 -15.57 -14.61
N PRO A 6 5.86 -16.49 -13.65
CA PRO A 6 4.84 -17.54 -13.63
C PRO A 6 3.43 -16.98 -13.42
N ALA A 7 2.43 -17.77 -13.83
CA ALA A 7 1.04 -17.51 -13.48
C ALA A 7 0.85 -17.56 -11.95
N GLN A 8 0.02 -16.66 -11.42
CA GLN A 8 -0.34 -16.68 -10.01
C GLN A 8 -1.21 -17.91 -9.71
N ILE A 9 -0.89 -18.60 -8.62
CA ILE A 9 -1.58 -19.85 -8.24
C ILE A 9 -2.86 -19.60 -7.41
N GLN A 10 -2.89 -18.51 -6.65
CA GLN A 10 -4.02 -18.13 -5.82
C GLN A 10 -4.06 -16.60 -5.64
N PRO A 11 -5.24 -15.98 -5.67
CA PRO A 11 -5.40 -14.58 -5.31
C PRO A 11 -5.02 -14.31 -3.84
N LEU A 12 -4.55 -13.10 -3.57
CA LEU A 12 -4.30 -12.61 -2.23
C LEU A 12 -5.59 -12.09 -1.59
N ASN A 13 -5.83 -12.42 -0.32
CA ASN A 13 -6.98 -11.92 0.45
C ASN A 13 -6.66 -10.54 1.04
N PRO A 14 -7.34 -9.45 0.65
CA PRO A 14 -7.10 -8.12 1.20
C PRO A 14 -7.72 -7.89 2.59
N TYR A 15 -8.60 -8.78 3.05
CA TYR A 15 -9.39 -8.64 4.29
C TYR A 15 -8.70 -9.28 5.52
N VAL A 16 -7.38 -9.33 5.48
CA VAL A 16 -6.52 -9.69 6.61
C VAL A 16 -5.30 -8.78 6.54
N ARG A 17 -4.60 -8.60 7.66
CA ARG A 17 -3.29 -7.93 7.66
C ARG A 17 -2.36 -8.54 6.61
N GLN A 18 -1.87 -7.69 5.74
CA GLN A 18 -0.82 -7.98 4.77
C GLN A 18 0.37 -7.06 5.03
N GLU A 19 1.57 -7.62 5.09
CA GLU A 19 2.77 -6.79 5.21
C GLU A 19 2.99 -5.99 3.93
N ALA A 20 3.44 -4.74 4.06
CA ALA A 20 3.72 -3.86 2.93
C ALA A 20 4.86 -4.40 2.05
N GLU A 21 5.75 -5.22 2.60
CA GLU A 21 6.80 -5.96 1.89
C GLU A 21 6.32 -7.27 1.23
N THR A 22 5.04 -7.63 1.37
CA THR A 22 4.44 -8.73 0.58
C THR A 22 4.06 -8.22 -0.81
N ILE A 23 5.06 -8.12 -1.68
CA ILE A 23 4.96 -7.45 -2.99
C ILE A 23 5.35 -8.36 -4.14
N ALA A 24 4.76 -8.12 -5.31
CA ALA A 24 5.11 -8.79 -6.55
C ALA A 24 6.09 -7.95 -7.40
N TRP A 25 5.97 -6.61 -7.37
CA TRP A 25 6.89 -5.68 -8.01
C TRP A 25 7.02 -4.39 -7.21
N THR A 26 8.11 -3.66 -7.42
CA THR A 26 8.33 -2.33 -6.84
C THR A 26 9.29 -1.51 -7.69
N GLU A 27 9.26 -0.20 -7.52
CA GLU A 27 10.21 0.77 -8.06
C GLU A 27 10.54 1.80 -6.98
N GLY A 28 11.84 2.05 -6.77
CA GLY A 28 12.36 3.15 -5.97
C GLY A 28 12.41 2.96 -4.45
N VAL A 29 11.80 1.91 -3.90
CA VAL A 29 11.78 1.68 -2.44
C VAL A 29 12.84 0.69 -1.95
N GLU A 30 13.05 0.67 -0.64
CA GLU A 30 13.85 -0.35 0.05
C GLU A 30 13.08 -0.95 1.23
N THR A 31 13.49 -2.13 1.69
CA THR A 31 13.00 -2.74 2.92
C THR A 31 13.93 -2.43 4.10
N VAL A 32 13.36 -2.10 5.25
CA VAL A 32 14.11 -1.81 6.49
C VAL A 32 13.48 -2.50 7.69
N VAL A 33 14.25 -2.70 8.76
CA VAL A 33 13.73 -3.31 9.99
C VAL A 33 12.68 -2.40 10.62
N CYS A 34 11.51 -2.96 10.93
CA CYS A 34 10.43 -2.27 11.62
C CYS A 34 10.60 -2.38 13.14
N SER A 35 10.43 -1.27 13.87
CA SER A 35 10.51 -1.25 15.34
C SER A 35 9.37 -2.00 16.02
N GLU A 36 8.24 -2.18 15.34
CA GLU A 36 7.11 -3.00 15.81
C GLU A 36 7.30 -4.50 15.52
N GLY A 37 8.45 -4.88 14.96
CA GLY A 37 8.81 -6.23 14.55
C GLY A 37 8.65 -6.44 13.05
N GLY A 38 9.44 -7.35 12.47
CA GLY A 38 9.42 -7.60 11.03
C GLY A 38 10.17 -6.55 10.22
N ILE A 39 9.64 -6.23 9.04
CA ILE A 39 10.22 -5.33 8.05
C ILE A 39 9.13 -4.31 7.66
N ASN A 40 9.54 -3.12 7.22
CA ASN A 40 8.65 -2.17 6.56
C ASN A 40 9.27 -1.71 5.23
N ILE A 41 8.44 -1.17 4.35
CA ILE A 41 8.89 -0.40 3.18
C ILE A 41 9.33 0.99 3.63
N GLY A 42 10.47 1.46 3.13
CA GLY A 42 11.04 2.77 3.44
C GLY A 42 11.81 3.36 2.25
N PHE A 43 12.49 4.47 2.51
CA PHE A 43 13.19 5.28 1.49
C PHE A 43 12.30 5.74 0.33
N ILE A 44 11.00 5.87 0.60
CA ILE A 44 9.96 6.23 -0.36
C ILE A 44 10.09 7.68 -0.81
N ASN A 45 10.12 7.91 -2.12
CA ASN A 45 10.05 9.22 -2.76
C ASN A 45 8.75 9.39 -3.56
N ASP A 46 8.51 10.61 -4.03
CA ASP A 46 7.43 10.87 -4.98
C ASP A 46 7.65 10.07 -6.27
N GLY A 47 6.62 9.33 -6.69
CA GLY A 47 6.67 8.52 -7.91
C GLY A 47 6.91 7.03 -7.68
N ASP A 48 7.49 6.67 -6.54
CA ASP A 48 7.77 5.27 -6.19
C ASP A 48 6.47 4.47 -6.03
N TYR A 49 6.56 3.15 -6.16
CA TYR A 49 5.41 2.28 -5.92
C TYR A 49 5.79 0.87 -5.48
N ILE A 50 4.82 0.20 -4.88
CA ILE A 50 4.77 -1.26 -4.76
C ILE A 50 3.50 -1.78 -5.43
N LYS A 51 3.56 -3.02 -5.93
CA LYS A 51 2.45 -3.71 -6.59
C LYS A 51 2.23 -5.08 -5.98
N VAL A 52 0.96 -5.38 -5.70
CA VAL A 52 0.48 -6.70 -5.29
C VAL A 52 -0.33 -7.30 -6.44
N LYS A 53 -0.02 -8.55 -6.81
CA LYS A 53 -0.68 -9.24 -7.92
C LYS A 53 -1.94 -9.96 -7.43
N GLY A 54 -3.04 -9.81 -8.17
CA GLY A 54 -4.28 -10.57 -7.98
C GLY A 54 -4.83 -10.50 -6.56
N VAL A 55 -5.21 -9.30 -6.12
CA VAL A 55 -5.91 -9.04 -4.87
C VAL A 55 -7.41 -9.27 -5.08
N ALA A 56 -8.00 -10.19 -4.32
CA ALA A 56 -9.39 -10.60 -4.46
C ALA A 56 -10.33 -9.78 -3.55
N PHE A 57 -10.86 -8.68 -4.07
CA PHE A 57 -11.85 -7.85 -3.40
C PHE A 57 -13.26 -8.45 -3.38
N GLY A 58 -13.59 -9.37 -4.30
CA GLY A 58 -14.90 -10.02 -4.32
C GLY A 58 -16.03 -9.01 -4.50
N ASP A 59 -16.99 -8.98 -3.58
CA ASP A 59 -18.17 -8.09 -3.67
C ASP A 59 -17.86 -6.61 -3.39
N GLY A 60 -16.69 -6.30 -2.84
CA GLY A 60 -16.25 -4.92 -2.69
C GLY A 60 -15.56 -4.59 -1.37
N ALA A 61 -14.46 -3.85 -1.44
CA ALA A 61 -13.89 -3.19 -0.27
C ALA A 61 -14.50 -1.81 -0.02
N THR A 62 -14.65 -1.45 1.25
CA THR A 62 -15.27 -0.19 1.70
C THR A 62 -14.29 0.78 2.33
N SER A 63 -13.24 0.24 2.96
CA SER A 63 -12.21 1.01 3.64
C SER A 63 -10.87 0.31 3.48
N PHE A 64 -9.82 1.10 3.62
CA PHE A 64 -8.43 0.66 3.63
C PHE A 64 -7.75 1.20 4.87
N HIS A 65 -6.93 0.36 5.48
CA HIS A 65 -6.07 0.68 6.61
C HIS A 65 -4.61 0.48 6.25
N ALA A 66 -3.76 1.38 6.74
CA ALA A 66 -2.31 1.23 6.65
C ALA A 66 -1.63 1.58 7.96
N ARG A 67 -0.48 0.98 8.21
CA ARG A 67 0.43 1.35 9.29
C ARG A 67 1.61 2.10 8.73
N VAL A 68 1.75 3.36 9.14
CA VAL A 68 2.68 4.29 8.53
C VAL A 68 3.42 5.12 9.59
N ALA A 69 4.61 5.58 9.22
CA ALA A 69 5.44 6.47 10.04
C ALA A 69 6.12 7.52 9.16
N SER A 70 6.24 8.76 9.61
CA SER A 70 6.95 9.81 8.89
C SER A 70 7.66 10.76 9.84
N ALA A 71 8.96 10.98 9.61
CA ALA A 71 9.74 12.02 10.27
C ALA A 71 9.69 13.38 9.54
N THR A 72 9.00 13.45 8.41
CA THR A 72 8.90 14.65 7.56
C THR A 72 7.46 15.15 7.57
N ASN A 73 7.02 15.83 6.50
CA ASN A 73 5.63 16.26 6.34
C ASN A 73 4.71 15.13 5.87
N GLY A 74 5.24 13.93 5.65
CA GLY A 74 4.50 12.81 5.09
C GLY A 74 4.28 12.93 3.59
N GLY A 75 3.13 12.44 3.12
CA GLY A 75 2.79 12.37 1.70
C GLY A 75 1.42 11.74 1.53
N ALA A 76 1.24 10.99 0.45
CA ALA A 76 0.01 10.26 0.19
C ALA A 76 0.28 8.89 -0.43
N ILE A 77 -0.66 7.98 -0.22
CA ILE A 77 -0.74 6.69 -0.89
C ILE A 77 -1.99 6.72 -1.77
N GLU A 78 -1.81 6.59 -3.07
CA GLU A 78 -2.90 6.34 -4.01
C GLU A 78 -3.03 4.83 -4.24
N LEU A 79 -4.22 4.32 -3.97
CA LEU A 79 -4.60 2.94 -4.26
C LEU A 79 -5.11 2.88 -5.70
N ARG A 80 -4.37 2.20 -6.58
CA ARG A 80 -4.64 2.14 -8.01
C ARG A 80 -4.86 0.70 -8.48
N LEU A 81 -5.82 0.50 -9.37
CA LEU A 81 -6.10 -0.81 -9.96
C LEU A 81 -5.39 -1.02 -11.30
N ASP A 82 -4.84 -2.21 -11.47
CA ASP A 82 -4.31 -2.83 -12.69
C ASP A 82 -3.06 -2.21 -13.32
N ALA A 83 -2.84 -0.90 -13.18
CA ALA A 83 -1.69 -0.18 -13.71
C ALA A 83 -1.22 0.95 -12.77
N GLY A 84 0.02 1.39 -12.93
CA GLY A 84 0.60 2.49 -12.14
C GLY A 84 -0.09 3.84 -12.35
N ASP A 85 -0.77 4.02 -13.48
CA ASP A 85 -1.65 5.13 -13.83
C ASP A 85 -3.14 4.74 -13.88
N GLY A 86 -3.48 3.54 -13.39
CA GLY A 86 -4.84 3.01 -13.40
C GLY A 86 -5.79 3.73 -12.45
N THR A 87 -7.04 3.26 -12.43
CA THR A 87 -8.14 3.86 -11.65
C THR A 87 -7.78 3.99 -10.18
N VAL A 88 -7.86 5.20 -9.63
CA VAL A 88 -7.69 5.46 -8.20
C VAL A 88 -8.98 5.07 -7.48
N ILE A 89 -8.88 4.11 -6.56
CA ILE A 89 -10.01 3.62 -5.74
C ILE A 89 -10.02 4.22 -4.34
N GLY A 90 -8.93 4.86 -3.94
CA GLY A 90 -8.77 5.57 -2.69
C GLY A 90 -7.45 6.34 -2.66
N THR A 91 -7.44 7.47 -1.96
CA THR A 91 -6.22 8.23 -1.68
C THR A 91 -6.18 8.53 -0.20
N TYR A 92 -5.05 8.23 0.43
CA TYR A 92 -4.85 8.55 1.84
C TYR A 92 -3.67 9.50 2.03
N ILE A 93 -3.82 10.44 2.96
CA ILE A 93 -2.78 11.41 3.33
C ILE A 93 -2.02 10.92 4.55
N VAL A 94 -0.78 10.50 4.39
CA VAL A 94 0.12 10.15 5.49
C VAL A 94 0.62 11.43 6.15
N PRO A 95 0.27 11.72 7.42
CA PRO A 95 0.76 12.90 8.11
C PRO A 95 2.18 12.69 8.65
N SER A 96 2.79 13.76 9.16
CA SER A 96 3.94 13.63 10.05
C SER A 96 3.54 12.86 11.31
N THR A 97 4.34 11.87 11.70
CA THR A 97 4.12 11.09 12.92
C THR A 97 5.17 11.41 13.99
N GLY A 98 6.14 12.26 13.67
CA GLY A 98 7.22 12.66 14.57
C GLY A 98 8.46 11.75 14.53
N GLY A 99 8.50 10.75 13.64
CA GLY A 99 9.68 9.91 13.49
C GLY A 99 9.49 8.75 12.50
N TRP A 100 10.59 8.22 11.96
CA TRP A 100 10.59 7.12 10.97
C TRP A 100 10.09 5.78 11.54
N GLN A 101 9.99 5.67 12.85
CA GLN A 101 9.56 4.48 13.57
C GLN A 101 8.49 4.85 14.62
N THR A 102 7.84 6.00 14.46
CA THR A 102 6.70 6.41 15.27
C THR A 102 5.44 6.11 14.47
N TRP A 103 4.78 5.02 14.80
CA TRP A 103 3.76 4.42 13.94
C TRP A 103 2.35 4.83 14.32
N ILE A 104 1.54 5.14 13.31
CA ILE A 104 0.09 5.29 13.44
C ILE A 104 -0.62 4.38 12.44
N THR A 105 -1.84 3.99 12.78
CA THR A 105 -2.74 3.34 11.83
C THR A 105 -3.66 4.39 11.27
N VAL A 106 -3.86 4.32 9.97
CA VAL A 106 -4.61 5.31 9.21
C VAL A 106 -5.62 4.63 8.33
N ASP A 107 -6.75 5.31 8.09
CA ASP A 107 -7.85 4.78 7.29
C ASP A 107 -8.29 5.73 6.18
N CYS A 108 -8.79 5.17 5.07
CA CYS A 108 -9.48 5.92 4.03
C CYS A 108 -10.68 5.14 3.45
N PRO A 109 -11.71 5.85 2.96
CA PRO A 109 -12.79 5.21 2.22
C PRO A 109 -12.27 4.69 0.87
N VAL A 110 -12.78 3.53 0.46
CA VAL A 110 -12.47 2.88 -0.80
C VAL A 110 -13.75 2.72 -1.61
N THR A 111 -13.66 2.96 -2.91
CA THR A 111 -14.79 2.76 -3.84
C THR A 111 -14.32 2.11 -5.13
N GLY A 112 -15.16 1.22 -5.69
CA GLY A 112 -14.88 0.59 -6.99
C GLY A 112 -13.89 -0.59 -6.95
N ALA A 113 -13.43 -1.00 -5.77
CA ALA A 113 -12.58 -2.16 -5.60
C ALA A 113 -13.42 -3.44 -5.46
N ILE A 114 -13.83 -4.05 -6.58
CA ILE A 114 -14.59 -5.31 -6.67
C ILE A 114 -13.77 -6.36 -7.44
N ASP A 115 -14.20 -7.61 -7.49
CA ASP A 115 -13.54 -8.70 -8.24
C ASP A 115 -12.06 -8.90 -7.85
N THR A 116 -11.19 -9.26 -8.80
CA THR A 116 -9.76 -9.47 -8.58
C THR A 116 -8.94 -8.55 -9.46
N HIS A 117 -8.05 -7.76 -8.86
CA HIS A 117 -7.22 -6.79 -9.57
C HIS A 117 -5.76 -6.84 -9.13
N ASN A 118 -4.86 -6.30 -9.93
CA ASN A 118 -3.56 -5.92 -9.37
C ASN A 118 -3.73 -4.62 -8.60
N LEU A 119 -3.20 -4.56 -7.38
CA LEU A 119 -3.23 -3.36 -6.55
C LEU A 119 -1.86 -2.68 -6.59
N PHE A 120 -1.86 -1.41 -6.95
CA PHE A 120 -0.71 -0.53 -6.88
C PHE A 120 -0.90 0.43 -5.70
N PHE A 121 0.17 0.57 -4.93
CA PHE A 121 0.32 1.63 -3.95
C PHE A 121 1.29 2.63 -4.53
N ARG A 122 0.75 3.70 -5.12
CA ARG A 122 1.55 4.79 -5.69
C ARG A 122 1.80 5.83 -4.63
N PHE A 123 3.07 6.13 -4.37
CA PHE A 123 3.47 7.10 -3.37
C PHE A 123 3.58 8.48 -4.00
N VAL A 124 2.92 9.45 -3.38
CA VAL A 124 2.80 10.82 -3.89
C VAL A 124 3.26 11.78 -2.81
N GLY A 125 4.08 12.75 -3.19
CA GLY A 125 4.60 13.73 -2.25
C GLY A 125 5.11 14.98 -2.92
N ASN A 126 5.53 15.94 -2.10
CA ASN A 126 6.12 17.18 -2.58
C ASN A 126 7.51 17.35 -1.97
N GLY A 127 8.48 17.75 -2.80
CA GLY A 127 9.86 18.03 -2.37
C GLY A 127 10.83 16.88 -2.60
N THR A 128 12.01 16.96 -2.00
CA THR A 128 13.15 16.03 -2.23
C THR A 128 13.45 15.12 -1.04
N ASN A 129 12.61 15.14 0.00
CA ASN A 129 12.79 14.30 1.19
C ASN A 129 11.99 13.01 1.02
N TYR A 130 12.42 11.97 1.74
CA TYR A 130 11.60 10.77 1.90
C TYR A 130 10.23 11.10 2.52
N LEU A 131 9.21 10.38 2.08
CA LEU A 131 7.81 10.67 2.42
C LEU A 131 7.41 10.03 3.75
N PHE A 132 7.44 8.71 3.80
CA PHE A 132 7.00 7.90 4.95
C PHE A 132 7.60 6.49 4.86
N ASN A 133 7.46 5.74 5.94
CA ASN A 133 7.60 4.30 6.01
C ASN A 133 6.21 3.67 6.04
N PHE A 134 6.08 2.46 5.50
CA PHE A 134 4.83 1.71 5.37
C PHE A 134 5.05 0.26 5.78
N ASP A 135 4.36 -0.19 6.84
CA ASP A 135 4.60 -1.47 7.52
C ASP A 135 3.60 -2.55 7.09
N TRP A 136 2.30 -2.31 7.26
CA TRP A 136 1.26 -3.25 6.83
C TRP A 136 0.01 -2.54 6.34
N TRP A 137 -0.86 -3.28 5.68
CA TRP A 137 -2.16 -2.83 5.20
C TRP A 137 -3.25 -3.90 5.29
N GLU A 138 -4.49 -3.45 5.26
CA GLU A 138 -5.70 -4.29 5.32
C GLU A 138 -6.89 -3.52 4.73
N PHE A 139 -7.84 -4.21 4.10
CA PHE A 139 -9.12 -3.63 3.70
C PHE A 139 -10.23 -4.16 4.60
N ASP A 140 -11.31 -3.40 4.74
CA ASP A 140 -12.59 -3.94 5.21
C ASP A 140 -13.59 -4.07 4.06
N ASN A 141 -14.61 -4.90 4.27
CA ASN A 141 -15.82 -4.95 3.46
C ASN A 141 -17.06 -4.69 4.32
N SER A 142 -18.20 -4.46 3.66
CA SER A 142 -19.48 -4.23 4.33
C SER A 142 -20.10 -5.46 4.99
N SER A 143 -19.55 -6.66 4.75
CA SER A 143 -20.07 -7.96 5.20
C SER A 143 -19.61 -8.37 6.60
N GLU A 144 -18.59 -7.71 7.18
CA GLU A 144 -18.00 -8.09 8.48
C GLU A 144 -18.37 -7.13 9.63
N LYS A 145 -19.66 -6.75 9.75
CA LYS A 145 -20.21 -6.18 10.99
C LYS A 145 -21.17 -7.14 11.69
#